data_AF-A0A6H0RY95-F1
#
_entry.id   AF-A0A6H0RY95-F1
#
_cell.length_a   1.000
_cell.length_b   1.000
_cell.length_c   1.000
_cell.angle_alpha   90.00
_cell.angle_beta   90.00
_cell.angle_gamma   90.00
#
_symmetry.space_group_name_H-M   'P 1'
#
loop_
_entity.id
_entity.type
_entity.pdbx_description
1 polymer ?
#
loop_
_entity_poly.entity_id
_entity_poly.type
_entity_poly.pdbx_seq_one_letter_code
_entity_poly.pdbx_strand_id
1 'polypeptide(L)'
;MSDLTTDQRWLLYFMGGWSIRDCLIGTAGTDHLMQSMSGACGHTSPDGGPEWMTGWDTRNGKISSPGRGEARVVVTKAQINAYARSLRESVRDELVALRAEARAESDRTTGWCRCPWAETAPNAHSGPCQRYHPTDEEESAHYATVWRIDEALDEALSRALNVHAAEAGQLALFDAL
;
A
#
# COMPACT_ATOMS: atom_id res chain seq x y z
N MET A 1 5.56 -18.74 -17.03
CA MET A 1 5.95 -18.77 -15.60
C MET A 1 5.50 -17.46 -14.96
N SER A 2 4.22 -17.36 -14.63
CA SER A 2 3.52 -16.14 -14.21
C SER A 2 3.33 -16.01 -12.70
N ASP A 3 3.80 -16.98 -11.93
CA ASP A 3 3.55 -17.01 -10.48
C ASP A 3 4.77 -16.55 -9.70
N LEU A 4 4.52 -15.68 -8.72
CA LEU A 4 5.51 -15.21 -7.77
C LEU A 4 5.68 -16.25 -6.66
N THR A 5 6.91 -16.47 -6.19
CA THR A 5 7.12 -17.34 -5.03
C THR A 5 6.45 -16.74 -3.78
N THR A 6 6.22 -17.57 -2.76
CA THR A 6 5.65 -17.11 -1.48
C THR A 6 6.44 -15.95 -0.88
N ASP A 7 7.78 -16.04 -0.84
CA ASP A 7 8.63 -14.95 -0.34
C ASP A 7 8.55 -13.68 -1.19
N GLN A 8 8.38 -13.81 -2.51
CA GLN A 8 8.20 -12.66 -3.39
C GLN A 8 6.85 -11.98 -3.15
N ARG A 9 5.79 -12.75 -2.89
CA ARG A 9 4.45 -12.23 -2.54
C ARG A 9 4.49 -11.54 -1.19
N TRP A 10 5.16 -12.14 -0.20
CA TRP A 10 5.42 -11.49 1.09
C TRP A 10 6.24 -10.21 0.96
N LEU A 11 7.25 -10.17 0.10
CA LEU A 11 8.03 -8.94 -0.12
C LEU A 11 7.15 -7.79 -0.63
N LEU A 12 6.27 -8.08 -1.61
CA LEU A 12 5.34 -7.08 -2.11
C LEU A 12 4.32 -6.67 -1.04
N TYR A 13 3.82 -7.60 -0.22
CA TYR A 13 2.90 -7.27 0.87
C TYR A 13 3.58 -6.41 1.94
N PHE A 14 4.81 -6.77 2.33
CA PHE A 14 5.61 -6.06 3.32
C PHE A 14 5.96 -4.63 2.92
N MET A 15 6.30 -4.41 1.64
CA MET A 15 6.47 -3.05 1.11
C MET A 15 5.16 -2.26 1.17
N GLY A 16 4.04 -2.93 0.88
CA GLY A 16 2.69 -2.42 1.06
C GLY A 16 2.44 -1.07 0.39
N GLY A 17 1.48 -0.33 0.95
CA GLY A 17 1.17 1.04 0.57
C GLY A 17 0.80 1.24 -0.91
N TRP A 18 0.69 2.50 -1.32
CA TRP A 18 0.30 2.84 -2.69
C TRP A 18 1.32 2.44 -3.74
N SER A 19 2.60 2.31 -3.39
CA SER A 19 3.65 1.95 -4.34
C SER A 19 3.44 0.55 -4.93
N ILE A 20 3.10 -0.44 -4.11
CA ILE A 20 2.80 -1.80 -4.59
C ILE A 20 1.39 -1.89 -5.18
N ARG A 21 0.41 -1.22 -4.58
CA ARG A 21 -0.96 -1.18 -5.10
C ARG A 21 -1.00 -0.64 -6.54
N ASP A 22 -0.29 0.45 -6.80
CA ASP A 22 -0.18 1.03 -8.15
C ASP A 22 0.54 0.08 -9.13
N CYS A 23 1.50 -0.73 -8.67
CA CYS A 23 2.13 -1.77 -9.51
C CYS A 23 1.15 -2.86 -9.95
N LEU A 24 0.21 -3.24 -9.07
CA LEU A 24 -0.79 -4.25 -9.38
C LEU A 24 -1.91 -3.70 -10.29
N ILE A 25 -2.19 -2.40 -10.19
CA ILE A 25 -3.11 -1.69 -11.08
C ILE A 25 -2.52 -1.57 -12.50
N GLY A 26 -1.25 -1.22 -12.66
CA GLY A 26 -0.67 -1.05 -13.99
C GLY A 26 0.83 -0.81 -14.04
N THR A 27 1.38 -0.90 -15.26
CA THR A 27 2.84 -0.80 -15.49
C THR A 27 3.41 0.55 -15.09
N ALA A 28 2.62 1.63 -15.16
CA ALA A 28 3.03 2.96 -14.74
C ALA A 28 3.40 3.01 -13.25
N GLY A 29 2.70 2.26 -12.39
CA GLY A 29 3.03 2.15 -10.97
C GLY A 29 4.38 1.45 -10.77
N THR A 30 4.64 0.39 -11.54
CA THR A 30 5.95 -0.29 -11.49
C THR A 30 7.07 0.59 -12.02
N ASP A 31 6.84 1.37 -13.08
CA ASP A 31 7.82 2.33 -13.58
C ASP A 31 8.19 3.37 -12.52
N HIS A 32 7.18 3.95 -11.87
CA HIS A 32 7.37 4.90 -10.78
C HIS A 32 8.14 4.29 -9.60
N LEU A 33 7.78 3.07 -9.19
CA LEU A 33 8.50 2.36 -8.12
C LEU A 33 9.97 2.13 -8.48
N MET A 34 10.27 1.70 -9.71
CA MET A 34 11.66 1.48 -10.12
C MET A 34 12.46 2.77 -10.20
N GLN A 35 11.81 3.91 -10.48
CA GLN A 35 12.43 5.24 -10.52
C GLN A 35 12.66 5.83 -9.14
N SER A 36 11.81 5.52 -8.16
CA SER A 36 11.91 6.08 -6.81
C SER A 36 13.19 5.66 -6.08
N MET A 37 13.77 4.52 -6.49
CA MET A 37 14.90 3.87 -5.82
C MET A 37 14.67 3.71 -4.30
N SER A 38 13.40 3.54 -3.90
CA SER A 38 13.03 3.49 -2.49
C SER A 38 13.59 2.25 -1.81
N GLY A 39 13.99 2.41 -0.55
CA GLY A 39 14.44 1.33 0.30
C GLY A 39 14.12 1.62 1.75
N ALA A 40 14.07 0.56 2.55
CA ALA A 40 13.89 0.63 3.99
C ALA A 40 14.71 -0.47 4.67
N CYS A 41 15.17 -0.21 5.89
CA CYS A 41 15.91 -1.18 6.68
C CYS A 41 15.53 -1.10 8.16
N GLY A 42 15.72 -2.20 8.90
CA GLY A 42 15.51 -2.25 10.35
C GLY A 42 14.04 -2.23 10.78
N HIS A 43 13.14 -2.62 9.88
CA HIS A 43 11.71 -2.75 10.19
C HIS A 43 11.43 -4.11 10.82
N THR A 44 10.37 -4.16 11.63
CA THR A 44 9.79 -5.43 12.09
C THR A 44 9.31 -6.23 10.88
N SER A 45 9.56 -7.53 10.87
CA SER A 45 9.06 -8.43 9.82
C SER A 45 7.53 -8.41 9.76
N PRO A 46 6.94 -8.68 8.58
CA PRO A 46 5.49 -8.78 8.45
C PRO A 46 4.96 -9.93 9.31
N ASP A 47 3.80 -9.72 9.94
CA ASP A 47 3.13 -10.78 10.70
C ASP A 47 2.71 -11.93 9.76
N GLY A 48 2.93 -13.17 10.19
CA GLY A 48 2.75 -14.39 9.38
C GLY A 48 3.78 -14.60 8.26
N GLY A 49 4.67 -13.65 8.01
CA GLY A 49 5.68 -13.72 6.96
C GLY A 49 7.08 -14.13 7.45
N PRO A 50 8.08 -14.14 6.56
CA PRO A 50 9.44 -14.55 6.93
C PRO A 50 10.11 -13.57 7.90
N GLU A 51 10.57 -14.06 9.07
CA GLU A 51 11.22 -13.23 10.12
C GLU A 51 12.46 -12.47 9.65
N TRP A 52 13.14 -12.97 8.62
CA TRP A 52 14.32 -12.32 8.07
C TRP A 52 13.99 -11.09 7.20
N MET A 53 12.73 -10.91 6.81
CA MET A 53 12.28 -9.83 5.93
C MET A 53 12.12 -8.53 6.72
N THR A 54 13.23 -7.86 6.97
CA THR A 54 13.32 -6.65 7.82
C THR A 54 13.59 -5.37 7.05
N GLY A 55 13.50 -5.43 5.72
CA GLY A 55 13.74 -4.30 4.83
C GLY A 55 13.79 -4.70 3.36
N TRP A 56 13.87 -3.70 2.48
CA TRP A 56 14.02 -3.89 1.04
C TRP A 56 14.89 -2.79 0.43
N ASP A 57 15.38 -3.05 -0.78
CA ASP A 57 16.03 -2.06 -1.64
C ASP A 57 15.46 -2.16 -3.05
N THR A 58 15.12 -1.02 -3.66
CA THR A 58 14.65 -0.94 -5.05
C THR A 58 15.73 -0.32 -5.89
N ARG A 59 16.35 -1.12 -6.78
CA ARG A 59 17.45 -0.63 -7.61
C ARG A 59 17.57 -1.43 -8.89
N ASN A 60 17.97 -0.78 -9.98
CA ASN A 60 18.25 -1.44 -11.26
C ASN A 60 17.09 -2.31 -11.77
N GLY A 61 15.84 -1.85 -11.62
CA GLY A 61 14.65 -2.57 -12.11
C GLY A 61 14.27 -3.81 -11.30
N LYS A 62 14.78 -3.95 -10.08
CA LYS A 62 14.44 -5.02 -9.15
C LYS A 62 14.28 -4.52 -7.73
N ILE A 63 13.55 -5.30 -6.94
CA ILE A 63 13.38 -5.16 -5.51
C ILE A 63 14.11 -6.35 -4.89
N SER A 64 14.96 -6.10 -3.90
CA SER A 64 15.63 -7.14 -3.13
C SER A 64 15.34 -7.01 -1.66
N SER A 65 15.26 -8.13 -0.97
CA SER A 65 15.18 -8.18 0.49
C SER A 65 16.08 -9.28 1.06
N PRO A 66 16.70 -9.08 2.24
CA PRO A 66 16.71 -7.85 3.04
C PRO A 66 17.37 -6.67 2.32
N GLY A 67 17.03 -5.43 2.72
CA GLY A 67 17.59 -4.20 2.12
C GLY A 67 19.09 -3.97 2.41
N ARG A 68 19.69 -4.75 3.32
CA ARG A 68 21.12 -4.78 3.61
C ARG A 68 21.62 -6.21 3.70
N GLY A 69 22.85 -6.44 3.23
CA GLY A 69 23.48 -7.76 3.24
C GLY A 69 23.14 -8.57 1.98
N GLU A 70 23.25 -9.89 2.10
CA GLU A 70 22.95 -10.80 1.00
C GLU A 70 21.43 -10.88 0.76
N ALA A 71 21.01 -10.56 -0.46
CA ALA A 71 19.60 -10.62 -0.86
C ALA A 71 19.14 -12.08 -0.87
N ARG A 72 18.08 -12.37 -0.10
CA ARG A 72 17.44 -13.69 -0.03
C ARG A 72 16.32 -13.83 -1.04
N VAL A 73 15.59 -12.75 -1.29
CA VAL A 73 14.54 -12.68 -2.31
C VAL A 73 14.78 -11.50 -3.23
N VAL A 74 14.49 -11.71 -4.51
CA VAL A 74 14.54 -10.69 -5.54
C VAL A 74 13.29 -10.77 -6.40
N VAL A 75 12.63 -9.64 -6.62
CA VAL A 75 11.50 -9.48 -7.53
C VAL A 75 11.85 -8.46 -8.60
N THR A 76 11.77 -8.85 -9.86
CA THR A 76 12.04 -7.96 -10.99
C THR A 76 10.78 -7.21 -11.42
N LYS A 77 10.96 -6.05 -12.05
CA LYS A 77 9.90 -5.33 -12.77
C LYS A 77 9.08 -6.22 -13.69
N ALA A 78 9.74 -7.11 -14.43
CA ALA A 78 9.08 -8.01 -15.37
C ALA A 78 8.17 -9.02 -14.65
N GLN A 79 8.62 -9.55 -13.51
CA GLN A 79 7.83 -10.45 -12.67
C GLN A 79 6.60 -9.75 -12.08
N ILE A 80 6.76 -8.52 -11.55
CA ILE A 80 5.63 -7.73 -11.03
C ILE A 80 4.58 -7.49 -12.12
N ASN A 81 5.02 -7.02 -13.30
CA ASN A 81 4.12 -6.76 -14.42
C ASN A 81 3.43 -8.03 -14.94
N ALA A 82 4.14 -9.16 -14.96
CA ALA A 82 3.55 -10.44 -15.35
C ALA A 82 2.50 -10.91 -14.35
N TYR A 83 2.81 -10.80 -13.06
CA TYR A 83 1.91 -11.16 -11.97
C TYR A 83 0.66 -10.29 -11.97
N ALA A 84 0.83 -8.97 -12.09
CA ALA A 84 -0.28 -8.03 -12.19
C ALA A 84 -1.24 -8.45 -13.32
N ARG A 85 -0.73 -8.74 -14.52
CA ARG A 85 -1.56 -9.19 -15.65
C ARG A 85 -2.30 -10.51 -15.42
N SER A 86 -1.82 -11.36 -14.52
CA SER A 86 -2.51 -12.61 -14.16
C SER A 86 -3.51 -12.48 -13.01
N LEU A 87 -3.62 -11.30 -12.38
CA LEU A 87 -4.63 -11.07 -11.34
C LEU A 87 -6.05 -11.22 -11.90
N ARG A 88 -6.95 -11.74 -11.07
CA ARG A 88 -8.39 -11.78 -11.37
C ARG A 88 -8.89 -10.36 -11.61
N GLU A 89 -9.69 -10.19 -12.66
CA GLU A 89 -10.26 -8.89 -13.05
C GLU A 89 -10.98 -8.22 -11.88
N SER A 90 -11.77 -8.99 -11.12
CA SER A 90 -12.49 -8.49 -9.94
C SER A 90 -11.60 -7.84 -8.87
N VAL A 91 -10.41 -8.39 -8.63
CA VAL A 91 -9.46 -7.83 -7.64
C VAL A 91 -8.78 -6.58 -8.18
N ARG A 92 -8.47 -6.57 -9.47
CA ARG A 92 -7.90 -5.39 -10.14
C ARG A 92 -8.90 -4.23 -10.14
N ASP A 93 -10.16 -4.49 -10.46
CA ASP A 93 -11.21 -3.48 -10.48
C ASP A 93 -11.45 -2.88 -9.09
N GLU A 94 -11.42 -3.73 -8.05
CA GLU A 94 -11.49 -3.28 -6.66
C GLU A 94 -10.33 -2.34 -6.30
N LEU A 95 -9.09 -2.70 -6.66
CA LEU A 95 -7.92 -1.84 -6.43
C LEU A 95 -8.02 -0.50 -7.18
N VAL A 96 -8.53 -0.51 -8.42
CA VAL A 96 -8.77 0.71 -9.21
C VAL A 96 -9.83 1.59 -8.55
N ALA A 97 -10.94 1.00 -8.11
CA ALA A 97 -12.01 1.73 -7.44
C ALA A 97 -11.53 2.39 -6.14
N LEU A 98 -10.82 1.63 -5.29
CA LEU A 98 -10.24 2.15 -4.04
C LEU A 98 -9.20 3.26 -4.31
N ARG A 99 -8.40 3.14 -5.38
CA ARG A 99 -7.47 4.20 -5.79
C ARG A 99 -8.19 5.49 -6.18
N ALA A 100 -9.27 5.37 -6.94
CA ALA A 100 -10.08 6.51 -7.35
C ALA A 100 -10.75 7.18 -6.14
N GLU A 101 -11.26 6.39 -5.21
CA GLU A 101 -11.87 6.88 -3.97
C GLU A 101 -10.86 7.61 -3.07
N ALA A 102 -9.68 7.02 -2.86
CA ALA A 102 -8.61 7.67 -2.11
C ALA A 102 -8.17 9.00 -2.74
N ARG A 103 -8.13 9.06 -4.08
CA ARG A 103 -7.82 10.28 -4.80
C ARG A 103 -8.92 11.33 -4.64
N ALA A 104 -10.18 10.95 -4.75
CA ALA A 104 -11.30 11.87 -4.52
C ALA A 104 -11.27 12.45 -3.10
N GLU A 105 -10.95 11.62 -2.09
CA GLU A 105 -10.84 12.07 -0.71
C GLU A 105 -9.62 13.00 -0.49
N SER A 106 -8.49 12.68 -1.11
CA SER A 106 -7.33 13.58 -1.10
C SER A 106 -7.64 14.91 -1.79
N ASP A 107 -8.32 14.89 -2.93
CA ASP A 107 -8.68 16.11 -3.68
C ASP A 107 -9.66 16.97 -2.87
N ARG A 108 -10.64 16.35 -2.18
CA ARG A 108 -11.58 17.01 -1.28
C ARG A 108 -10.89 17.74 -0.13
N THR A 109 -9.80 17.17 0.40
CA THR A 109 -9.13 17.66 1.61
C THR A 109 -7.83 18.44 1.36
N THR A 110 -7.32 18.49 0.13
CA THR A 110 -6.06 19.16 -0.24
C THR A 110 -6.01 20.64 0.19
N GLY A 111 -7.14 21.33 0.20
CA GLY A 111 -7.24 22.76 0.54
C GLY A 111 -7.26 23.06 2.04
N TRP A 112 -7.52 22.05 2.88
CA TRP A 112 -7.79 22.24 4.31
C TRP A 112 -6.56 22.73 5.06
N CYS A 113 -6.78 23.63 6.01
CA CYS A 113 -5.76 24.08 6.95
C CYS A 113 -6.14 23.67 8.36
N ARG A 114 -5.16 23.13 9.09
CA ARG A 114 -5.30 22.64 10.47
C ARG A 114 -4.48 23.51 11.44
N CYS A 115 -4.22 24.77 11.08
CA CYS A 115 -3.48 25.66 11.98
C CYS A 115 -4.42 26.18 13.07
N PRO A 116 -3.90 26.54 14.25
CA PRO A 116 -4.73 27.04 15.34
C PRO A 116 -5.22 28.50 15.13
N TRP A 117 -4.81 29.14 14.04
CA TRP A 117 -4.99 30.57 13.78
C TRP A 117 -6.27 30.90 12.99
N ALA A 118 -7.32 30.07 13.14
CA ALA A 118 -8.58 30.24 12.41
C ALA A 118 -9.25 31.58 12.75
N GLU A 119 -9.31 31.87 14.04
CA GLU A 119 -10.01 33.03 14.61
C GLU A 119 -9.04 34.09 15.12
N THR A 120 -7.79 33.71 15.39
CA THR A 120 -6.79 34.60 15.99
C THR A 120 -5.58 34.77 15.07
N ALA A 121 -5.07 35.99 15.01
CA ALA A 121 -3.85 36.27 14.27
C ALA A 121 -2.64 35.63 14.96
N PRO A 122 -1.70 35.01 14.22
CA PRO A 122 -0.50 34.43 14.81
C PRO A 122 0.47 35.49 15.36
N ASN A 123 0.38 36.75 14.89
CA ASN A 123 1.18 37.87 15.37
C ASN A 123 0.53 39.22 14.98
N ALA A 124 1.09 40.34 15.47
CA ALA A 124 0.57 41.69 15.28
C ALA A 124 0.64 42.23 13.83
N HIS A 125 1.35 41.56 12.93
CA HIS A 125 1.54 41.97 11.53
C HIS A 125 0.78 41.08 10.54
N SER A 126 0.09 40.05 11.03
CA SER A 126 -0.70 39.11 10.23
C SER A 126 -2.17 39.16 10.67
N GLY A 127 -3.08 38.81 9.76
CA GLY A 127 -4.47 38.51 10.11
C GLY A 127 -4.66 37.04 10.49
N PRO A 128 -5.87 36.64 10.93
CA PRO A 128 -6.26 35.23 11.03
C PRO A 128 -6.05 34.49 9.69
N CYS A 129 -5.86 33.18 9.77
CA CYS A 129 -5.70 32.32 8.60
C CYS A 129 -6.91 32.44 7.68
N GLN A 130 -6.65 32.66 6.39
CA GLN A 130 -7.70 32.81 5.36
C GLN A 130 -8.00 31.51 4.61
N ARG A 131 -7.30 30.42 4.95
CA ARG A 131 -7.57 29.10 4.36
C ARG A 131 -8.80 28.49 5.03
N TYR A 132 -9.45 27.57 4.33
CA TYR A 132 -10.58 26.84 4.91
C TYR A 132 -10.10 25.89 6.01
N HIS A 133 -10.73 25.99 7.18
CA HIS A 133 -10.50 25.10 8.32
C HIS A 133 -11.71 24.17 8.44
N PRO A 134 -11.52 22.84 8.40
CA PRO A 134 -12.62 21.91 8.52
C PRO A 134 -13.21 21.98 9.93
N THR A 135 -14.49 21.67 10.03
CA THR A 135 -15.12 21.38 11.31
C THR A 135 -14.62 20.05 11.87
N ASP A 136 -14.77 19.84 13.18
CA ASP A 136 -14.43 18.56 13.83
C ASP A 136 -15.20 17.38 13.21
N GLU A 137 -16.43 17.62 12.74
CA GLU A 137 -17.26 16.61 12.06
C GLU A 137 -16.65 16.24 10.69
N GLU A 138 -16.24 17.22 9.90
CA GLU A 138 -15.59 17.00 8.61
C GLU A 138 -14.23 16.30 8.74
N GLU A 139 -13.47 16.65 9.77
CA GLU A 139 -12.20 16.00 10.09
C GLU A 139 -12.41 14.56 10.57
N SER A 140 -13.41 14.31 11.41
CA SER A 140 -13.79 12.96 11.84
C SER A 140 -14.25 12.10 10.66
N ALA A 141 -15.08 12.65 9.77
CA ALA A 141 -15.54 11.97 8.57
C ALA A 141 -14.40 11.68 7.59
N HIS A 142 -13.42 12.59 7.48
CA HIS A 142 -12.20 12.38 6.71
C HIS A 142 -11.41 11.17 7.23
N TYR A 143 -11.09 11.13 8.52
CA TYR A 143 -10.32 10.02 9.08
C TYR A 143 -11.08 8.69 9.01
N ALA A 144 -12.39 8.69 9.24
CA ALA A 144 -13.22 7.50 9.06
C ALA A 144 -13.16 6.97 7.61
N THR A 145 -13.17 7.88 6.63
CA THR A 145 -13.03 7.51 5.21
C THR A 145 -11.64 6.95 4.91
N VAL A 146 -10.58 7.62 5.38
CA VAL A 146 -9.20 7.17 5.21
C VAL A 146 -8.98 5.78 5.81
N TRP A 147 -9.44 5.54 7.03
CA TRP A 147 -9.27 4.25 7.69
C TRP A 147 -10.02 3.12 6.99
N ARG A 148 -11.26 3.35 6.57
CA ARG A 148 -12.02 2.37 5.78
C ARG A 148 -11.30 2.03 4.47
N ILE A 149 -10.76 3.03 3.78
CA ILE A 149 -10.01 2.82 2.53
C ILE A 149 -8.73 2.02 2.81
N ASP A 150 -7.99 2.35 3.87
CA ASP A 150 -6.76 1.64 4.22
C ASP A 150 -7.01 0.17 4.59
N GLU A 151 -8.06 -0.11 5.36
CA GLU A 151 -8.48 -1.48 5.71
C GLU A 151 -8.89 -2.26 4.45
N ALA A 152 -9.79 -1.70 3.63
CA ALA A 152 -10.24 -2.34 2.39
C ALA A 152 -9.06 -2.59 1.43
N LEU A 153 -8.09 -1.68 1.37
CA LEU A 153 -6.91 -1.85 0.55
C LEU A 153 -5.94 -2.91 1.07
N ASP A 154 -5.78 -3.04 2.39
CA ASP A 154 -4.95 -4.11 2.97
C ASP A 154 -5.55 -5.49 2.68
N GLU A 155 -6.88 -5.62 2.85
CA GLU A 155 -7.59 -6.83 2.49
C GLU A 155 -7.48 -7.15 0.99
N ALA A 156 -7.70 -6.17 0.11
CA ALA A 156 -7.57 -6.36 -1.33
C ALA A 156 -6.14 -6.77 -1.71
N LEU A 157 -5.12 -6.17 -1.09
CA LEU A 157 -3.71 -6.49 -1.32
C LEU A 157 -3.37 -7.91 -0.83
N SER A 158 -3.82 -8.29 0.36
CA SER A 158 -3.57 -9.64 0.91
C SER A 158 -4.22 -10.73 0.05
N ARG A 159 -5.44 -10.49 -0.45
CA ARG A 159 -6.11 -11.36 -1.44
C ARG A 159 -5.37 -11.40 -2.76
N ALA A 160 -4.93 -10.25 -3.27
CA ALA A 160 -4.19 -10.16 -4.53
C ALA A 160 -2.88 -10.94 -4.48
N LEU A 161 -2.16 -10.89 -3.36
CA LEU A 161 -0.87 -11.55 -3.16
C LEU A 161 -0.98 -12.94 -2.54
N ASN A 162 -2.17 -13.34 -2.08
CA ASN A 162 -2.43 -14.66 -1.49
C ASN A 162 -1.42 -14.98 -0.35
N VAL A 163 -1.18 -14.00 0.53
CA VAL A 163 -0.23 -14.10 1.68
C VAL A 163 -0.89 -14.53 2.98
N HIS A 164 -2.20 -14.32 3.11
CA HIS A 164 -3.01 -14.70 4.29
C HIS A 164 -4.10 -15.73 3.96
N ALA A 165 -4.02 -16.38 2.80
CA ALA A 165 -4.86 -17.54 2.57
C ALA A 165 -4.41 -18.63 3.54
N ALA A 166 -5.16 -18.77 4.64
CA ALA A 166 -5.18 -20.02 5.38
C ALA A 166 -5.31 -21.15 4.35
N GLU A 167 -4.62 -22.26 4.57
CA GLU A 167 -4.87 -23.47 3.81
C GLU A 167 -6.35 -23.85 3.97
N ALA A 168 -7.22 -23.31 3.12
CA ALA A 168 -8.63 -23.67 3.04
C ALA A 168 -8.80 -25.16 2.67
N GLY A 169 -7.70 -25.88 2.42
CA GLY A 169 -7.63 -27.32 2.22
C GLY A 169 -7.60 -28.17 3.49
N GLN A 170 -7.37 -27.62 4.69
CA GLN A 170 -7.27 -28.47 5.90
C GLN A 170 -8.59 -28.63 6.67
N LEU A 171 -9.58 -27.75 6.45
CA LEU A 171 -10.91 -27.87 7.06
C LEU A 171 -11.86 -28.79 6.26
N ALA A 172 -11.60 -29.04 4.97
CA ALA A 172 -12.40 -29.98 4.17
C ALA A 172 -12.10 -31.46 4.48
N LEU A 173 -11.07 -31.76 5.27
CA LEU A 173 -10.67 -33.13 5.63
C LEU A 173 -11.45 -33.70 6.82
N PHE A 174 -12.18 -32.85 7.56
CA PHE A 174 -12.97 -33.26 8.73
C PHE A 174 -14.47 -33.37 8.47
N ASP A 175 -14.96 -32.95 7.28
CA ASP A 175 -16.36 -33.13 6.86
C ASP A 175 -16.61 -34.47 6.14
N ALA A 176 -15.59 -35.33 6.02
CA ALA A 176 -15.64 -36.61 5.31
C ALA A 176 -15.46 -37.85 6.22
N LEU A 177 -15.77 -37.74 7.52
CA LEU A 177 -15.80 -38.87 8.46
C LEU A 177 -17.20 -39.13 9.01
#